data_AF-A0A853KYI3-F1
#
_entry.id   AF-A0A853KYI3-F1
#
_cell.length_a   1.000
_cell.length_b   1.000
_cell.length_c   1.000
_cell.angle_alpha   90.00
_cell.angle_beta   90.00
_cell.angle_gamma   90.00
#
_symmetry.space_group_name_H-M   'P 1'
#
loop_
_entity.id
_entity.type
_entity.pdbx_description
1 polymer ?
#
loop_
_entity_poly.entity_id
_entity_poly.type
_entity_poly.pdbx_seq_one_letter_code
_entity_poly.pdbx_strand_id
1 'polypeptide(L)'
;MQTYRSMRFGGLMAAFLFLTLGLFVTLPAHAKPPSACAPTTFSLSGSNVDNAWKQVTNSQWSNMLPMIWQDKGFHFYTRVRERGPNAGIQTPSDLESEIRRGTATTTTTANRYQITLNIQNGSGSFMKVFYDYAGGKNAKCELVTLSY
;
A
#
# COMPACT_ATOMS: atom_id res chain seq x y z
N MET A 1 -25.21 -76.18 -39.67
CA MET A 1 -24.16 -76.38 -40.71
C MET A 1 -24.14 -75.14 -41.59
N GLN A 2 -22.97 -74.75 -42.12
CA GLN A 2 -22.68 -73.57 -42.96
C GLN A 2 -22.54 -72.26 -42.16
N THR A 3 -21.37 -71.88 -41.63
CA THR A 3 -19.99 -71.68 -42.16
C THR A 3 -19.78 -70.27 -42.76
N TYR A 4 -18.61 -69.72 -42.41
CA TYR A 4 -17.81 -68.64 -42.99
C TYR A 4 -17.85 -67.26 -42.29
N ARG A 5 -16.82 -66.84 -41.54
CA ARG A 5 -15.38 -66.50 -41.80
C ARG A 5 -15.19 -65.01 -42.10
N SER A 6 -14.63 -64.33 -41.09
CA SER A 6 -13.48 -63.41 -41.09
C SER A 6 -13.20 -62.51 -42.30
N MET A 7 -13.01 -61.20 -42.05
CA MET A 7 -11.80 -60.37 -42.32
C MET A 7 -12.15 -58.88 -42.09
N ARG A 8 -11.55 -58.21 -41.10
CA ARG A 8 -10.31 -57.36 -41.12
C ARG A 8 -10.53 -55.90 -41.56
N PHE A 9 -9.76 -55.03 -40.87
CA PHE A 9 -9.37 -53.64 -41.18
C PHE A 9 -10.27 -52.47 -40.74
N GLY A 10 -9.89 -51.87 -39.60
CA GLY A 10 -10.00 -50.45 -39.28
C GLY A 10 -8.93 -50.19 -38.21
N GLY A 11 -7.97 -49.29 -38.33
CA GLY A 11 -8.08 -47.92 -38.83
C GLY A 11 -7.83 -47.00 -37.63
N LEU A 12 -6.66 -46.38 -37.60
CA LEU A 12 -6.27 -45.17 -36.85
C LEU A 12 -7.02 -44.85 -35.54
N MET A 13 -6.32 -44.91 -34.40
CA MET A 13 -6.64 -44.08 -33.24
C MET A 13 -5.39 -43.30 -32.84
N ALA A 14 -5.25 -42.11 -33.43
CA ALA A 14 -4.34 -41.08 -32.97
C ALA A 14 -4.81 -40.59 -31.60
N ALA A 15 -4.02 -40.86 -30.56
CA ALA A 15 -4.27 -40.36 -29.21
C ALA A 15 -3.96 -38.86 -29.16
N PHE A 16 -5.00 -38.03 -29.25
CA PHE A 16 -4.92 -36.61 -28.93
C PHE A 16 -4.82 -36.44 -27.41
N LEU A 17 -3.60 -36.23 -26.93
CA LEU A 17 -3.32 -35.83 -25.55
C LEU A 17 -3.67 -34.33 -25.43
N PHE A 18 -4.90 -34.03 -24.98
CA PHE A 18 -5.26 -32.67 -24.58
C PHE A 18 -4.56 -32.32 -23.27
N LEU A 19 -3.37 -31.73 -23.37
CA LEU A 19 -2.67 -31.10 -22.26
C LEU A 19 -3.36 -29.75 -21.96
N THR A 20 -4.37 -29.76 -21.09
CA THR A 20 -4.95 -28.52 -20.57
C THR A 20 -3.95 -27.87 -19.62
N LEU A 21 -3.12 -26.96 -20.13
CA LEU A 21 -2.40 -26.02 -19.28
C LEU A 21 -3.44 -25.17 -18.53
N GLY A 22 -3.70 -25.56 -17.28
CA GLY A 22 -4.36 -24.69 -16.32
C GLY A 22 -3.50 -23.45 -16.13
N LEU A 23 -3.90 -22.36 -16.77
CA LEU A 23 -3.36 -21.04 -16.51
C LEU A 23 -3.76 -20.67 -15.07
N PHE A 24 -2.91 -21.00 -14.10
CA PHE A 24 -3.02 -20.46 -12.75
C PHE A 24 -2.82 -18.95 -12.87
N VAL A 25 -3.92 -18.21 -12.98
CA VAL A 25 -3.94 -16.77 -12.74
C VAL A 25 -3.65 -16.60 -11.26
N THR A 26 -2.37 -16.48 -10.93
CA THR A 26 -1.92 -16.04 -9.62
C THR A 26 -2.37 -14.59 -9.49
N LEU A 27 -3.59 -14.38 -8.98
CA LEU A 27 -3.99 -13.09 -8.47
C LEU A 27 -2.91 -12.66 -7.48
N PRO A 28 -2.31 -11.47 -7.60
CA PRO A 28 -1.32 -11.02 -6.64
C PRO A 28 -2.00 -11.04 -5.28
N ALA A 29 -1.55 -11.94 -4.41
CA ALA A 29 -1.91 -11.91 -3.01
C ALA A 29 -1.47 -10.53 -2.51
N HIS A 30 -2.42 -9.62 -2.32
CA HIS A 30 -2.12 -8.29 -1.81
C HIS A 30 -1.46 -8.48 -0.44
N ALA A 31 -0.15 -8.30 -0.40
CA ALA A 31 0.64 -8.57 0.79
C ALA A 31 0.19 -7.62 1.89
N LYS A 32 -0.15 -8.16 3.07
CA LYS A 32 -0.49 -7.36 4.26
C LYS A 32 0.50 -6.20 4.43
N PRO A 33 0.08 -5.00 4.89
CA PRO A 33 0.99 -3.93 5.21
C PRO A 33 2.16 -4.41 6.08
N PRO A 34 3.40 -4.04 5.74
CA PRO A 34 4.59 -4.49 6.44
C PRO A 34 4.57 -3.98 7.88
N SER A 35 4.91 -4.85 8.85
CA SER A 35 4.92 -4.48 10.27
C SER A 35 5.90 -3.34 10.59
N ALA A 36 6.98 -3.20 9.81
CA ALA A 36 7.93 -2.09 9.91
C ALA A 36 7.26 -0.72 9.67
N CYS A 37 6.23 -0.68 8.82
CA CYS A 37 5.43 0.51 8.51
C CYS A 37 4.06 0.50 9.20
N ALA A 38 3.92 -0.26 10.30
CA ALA A 38 2.69 -0.21 11.07
C ALA A 38 2.45 1.22 11.55
N PRO A 39 1.19 1.69 11.60
CA PRO A 39 0.91 3.08 12.00
C PRO A 39 1.49 3.44 13.38
N THR A 40 1.60 2.45 14.28
CA THR A 40 2.21 2.60 15.60
C THR A 40 3.71 2.90 15.59
N THR A 41 4.42 2.67 14.48
CA THR A 41 5.85 3.01 14.33
C THR A 41 6.06 4.45 13.85
N PHE A 42 5.00 5.14 13.46
CA PHE A 42 5.04 6.55 13.09
C PHE A 42 5.03 7.40 14.35
N SER A 43 6.20 7.60 14.96
CA SER A 43 6.38 8.49 16.11
C SER A 43 7.41 9.56 15.80
N LEU A 44 6.96 10.80 15.81
CA LEU A 44 7.77 11.97 15.54
C LEU A 44 8.55 12.37 16.79
N SER A 45 9.70 13.00 16.59
CA SER A 45 10.55 13.44 17.69
C SER A 45 11.15 14.83 17.45
N GLY A 46 11.57 15.51 18.50
CA GLY A 46 12.19 16.84 18.43
C GLY A 46 11.25 17.98 18.81
N SER A 47 11.79 19.20 18.83
CA SER A 47 11.12 20.37 19.42
C SER A 47 10.07 21.04 18.53
N ASN A 48 9.94 20.62 17.27
CA ASN A 48 9.05 21.27 16.29
C ASN A 48 7.73 20.51 16.09
N VAL A 49 7.49 19.42 16.84
CA VAL A 49 6.33 18.55 16.64
C VAL A 49 5.00 19.25 16.93
N ASP A 50 5.01 20.27 17.80
CA ASP A 50 3.82 21.07 18.15
C ASP A 50 3.79 22.43 17.45
N ASN A 51 4.75 22.70 16.56
CA ASN A 51 4.74 23.94 15.77
C ASN A 51 3.68 23.84 14.68
N ALA A 52 3.00 24.95 14.41
CA ALA A 52 2.06 25.02 13.29
C ALA A 52 2.77 24.72 11.97
N TRP A 53 2.11 24.02 11.04
CA TRP A 53 2.67 23.62 9.74
C TRP A 53 3.32 24.76 8.93
N LYS A 54 2.86 26.00 9.10
CA LYS A 54 3.44 27.18 8.45
C LYS A 54 4.86 27.51 8.94
N GLN A 55 5.22 27.11 10.17
CA GLN A 55 6.51 27.35 10.82
C GLN A 55 7.49 26.19 10.69
N VAL A 56 7.01 25.02 10.28
CA VAL A 56 7.85 23.84 10.03
C VAL A 56 8.53 24.00 8.67
N THR A 57 9.82 23.67 8.58
CA THR A 57 10.57 23.60 7.32
C THR A 57 10.71 22.15 6.84
N ASN A 58 11.07 21.95 5.57
CA ASN A 58 11.32 20.60 5.04
C ASN A 58 12.41 19.85 5.84
N SER A 59 13.47 20.54 6.25
CA SER A 59 14.55 19.93 7.04
C SER A 59 14.09 19.55 8.44
N GLN A 60 13.30 20.42 9.10
CA GLN A 60 12.70 20.10 10.39
C GLN A 60 11.77 18.89 10.28
N TRP A 61 10.90 18.86 9.26
CA TRP A 61 10.05 17.70 8.99
C TRP A 61 10.86 16.41 8.82
N SER A 62 11.87 16.42 7.95
CA SER A 62 12.72 15.25 7.73
C SER A 62 13.44 14.78 8.99
N ASN A 63 13.82 15.71 9.88
CA ASN A 63 14.50 15.39 11.13
C ASN A 63 13.54 14.87 12.22
N MET A 64 12.25 15.21 12.13
CA MET A 64 11.24 14.69 13.06
C MET A 64 10.84 13.25 12.73
N LEU A 65 10.95 12.85 11.45
CA LEU A 65 10.55 11.52 11.01
C LEU A 65 11.37 10.42 11.71
N PRO A 66 10.72 9.35 12.20
CA PRO A 66 11.42 8.19 12.73
C PRO A 66 12.27 7.53 11.63
N MET A 67 13.38 6.89 12.03
CA MET A 67 14.42 6.41 11.10
C MET A 67 13.91 5.52 9.94
N ILE A 68 12.86 4.73 10.19
CA ILE A 68 12.27 3.81 9.20
C ILE A 68 11.33 4.52 8.22
N TRP A 69 10.91 5.75 8.51
CA TRP A 69 10.05 6.56 7.65
C TRP A 69 10.85 7.63 6.93
N GLN A 70 10.39 8.01 5.74
CA GLN A 70 10.97 9.11 4.99
C GLN A 70 9.93 9.76 4.08
N ASP A 71 10.13 11.03 3.74
CA ASP A 71 9.34 11.75 2.75
C ASP A 71 10.25 12.24 1.63
N LYS A 72 10.36 11.45 0.57
CA LYS A 72 11.23 11.77 -0.56
C LYS A 72 10.62 12.88 -1.40
N GLY A 73 11.36 13.97 -1.55
CA GLY A 73 10.90 15.12 -2.35
C GLY A 73 9.81 15.95 -1.68
N PHE A 74 9.44 15.67 -0.43
CA PHE A 74 8.54 16.48 0.40
C PHE A 74 7.14 16.66 -0.19
N HIS A 75 6.70 15.77 -1.08
CA HIS A 75 5.36 15.87 -1.67
C HIS A 75 4.29 15.58 -0.60
N PHE A 76 4.51 14.56 0.24
CA PHE A 76 3.61 14.29 1.36
C PHE A 76 3.52 15.48 2.31
N TYR A 77 4.67 15.99 2.76
CA TYR A 77 4.76 17.18 3.61
C TYR A 77 3.99 18.37 3.02
N THR A 78 4.21 18.67 1.74
CA THR A 78 3.51 19.77 1.05
C THR A 78 1.99 19.58 1.11
N ARG A 79 1.50 18.36 0.85
CA ARG A 79 0.06 18.05 0.93
C ARG A 79 -0.51 18.16 2.34
N VAL A 80 0.26 17.76 3.35
CA VAL A 80 -0.15 17.91 4.75
C VAL A 80 -0.28 19.39 5.11
N ARG A 81 0.67 20.25 4.72
CA ARG A 81 0.57 21.68 5.00
C ARG A 81 -0.62 22.34 4.32
N GLU A 82 -0.93 21.92 3.09
CA GLU A 82 -2.06 22.47 2.31
C GLU A 82 -3.42 22.04 2.87
N ARG A 83 -3.55 20.76 3.27
CA ARG A 83 -4.85 20.14 3.56
C ARG A 83 -5.07 19.85 5.04
N GLY A 84 -4.02 19.54 5.77
CA GLY A 84 -4.05 19.18 7.18
C GLY A 84 -4.78 20.21 8.03
N PRO A 85 -4.44 21.51 7.98
CA PRO A 85 -5.11 22.53 8.78
C PRO A 85 -6.62 22.60 8.56
N ASN A 86 -7.09 22.42 7.31
CA ASN A 86 -8.53 22.39 7.00
C ASN A 86 -9.22 21.12 7.51
N ALA A 87 -8.45 20.06 7.73
CA ALA A 87 -8.89 18.78 8.24
C ALA A 87 -8.68 18.61 9.75
N GLY A 88 -8.33 19.69 10.47
CA GLY A 88 -8.08 19.66 11.92
C GLY A 88 -6.68 19.23 12.35
N ILE A 89 -5.77 18.98 11.40
CA ILE A 89 -4.37 18.63 11.67
C ILE A 89 -3.53 19.91 11.63
N GLN A 90 -3.36 20.59 12.76
CA GLN A 90 -2.67 21.89 12.82
C GLN A 90 -1.15 21.76 12.95
N THR A 91 -0.70 20.64 13.52
CA THR A 91 0.70 20.39 13.88
C THR A 91 1.15 18.98 13.42
N PRO A 92 2.48 18.72 13.37
CA PRO A 92 3.00 17.37 13.19
C PRO A 92 2.50 16.36 14.24
N SER A 93 2.36 16.74 15.51
CA SER A 93 1.89 15.85 16.58
C SER A 93 0.41 15.46 16.42
N ASP A 94 -0.42 16.37 15.87
CA ASP A 94 -1.78 16.02 15.45
C ASP A 94 -1.78 14.93 14.36
N LEU A 95 -0.90 15.08 13.36
CA LEU A 95 -0.77 14.10 12.27
C LEU A 95 -0.30 12.75 12.80
N GLU A 96 0.71 12.73 13.67
CA GLU A 96 1.14 11.50 14.34
C GLU A 96 -0.03 10.82 15.03
N SER A 97 -0.79 11.58 15.83
CA SER A 97 -1.92 11.06 16.59
C SER A 97 -2.98 10.43 15.68
N GLU A 98 -3.28 11.07 14.55
CA GLU A 98 -4.21 10.55 13.55
C GLU A 98 -3.67 9.29 12.85
N ILE A 99 -2.41 9.30 12.42
CA ILE A 99 -1.78 8.14 11.77
C ILE A 99 -1.80 6.95 12.73
N ARG A 100 -1.39 7.13 13.99
CA ARG A 100 -1.30 6.05 14.97
C ARG A 100 -2.65 5.43 15.33
N ARG A 101 -3.74 6.18 15.19
CA ARG A 101 -5.12 5.68 15.34
C ARG A 101 -5.69 5.08 14.04
N GLY A 102 -5.05 5.34 12.91
CA GLY A 102 -5.52 4.93 11.59
C GLY A 102 -5.35 3.44 11.31
N THR A 103 -6.05 2.98 10.27
CA THR A 103 -6.02 1.58 9.84
C THR A 103 -5.21 1.44 8.56
N ALA A 104 -4.14 0.63 8.61
CA ALA A 104 -3.32 0.34 7.44
C ALA A 104 -3.93 -0.76 6.55
N THR A 105 -4.02 -0.51 5.25
CA THR A 105 -4.50 -1.47 4.25
C THR A 105 -3.62 -1.47 3.00
N THR A 106 -3.77 -2.51 2.18
CA THR A 106 -3.12 -2.59 0.86
C THR A 106 -3.84 -1.71 -0.15
N THR A 107 -3.13 -1.28 -1.18
CA THR A 107 -3.74 -0.71 -2.39
C THR A 107 -3.68 -1.71 -3.55
N THR A 108 -4.22 -1.35 -4.71
CA THR A 108 -4.14 -2.15 -5.94
C THR A 108 -2.76 -2.11 -6.59
N THR A 109 -1.88 -1.19 -6.16
CA THR A 109 -0.53 -1.05 -6.70
C THR A 109 0.45 -1.85 -5.85
N ALA A 110 1.34 -2.60 -6.51
CA ALA A 110 2.38 -3.36 -5.83
C ALA A 110 3.22 -2.43 -4.94
N ASN A 111 3.54 -2.88 -3.72
CA ASN A 111 4.34 -2.17 -2.73
C ASN A 111 3.78 -0.83 -2.23
N ARG A 112 2.55 -0.46 -2.63
CA ARG A 112 1.86 0.74 -2.14
C ARG A 112 0.79 0.40 -1.13
N TYR A 113 0.82 1.12 -0.04
CA TYR A 113 -0.07 0.95 1.11
C TYR A 113 -0.73 2.27 1.46
N GLN A 114 -1.80 2.19 2.25
CA GLN A 114 -2.48 3.36 2.75
C GLN A 114 -2.80 3.21 4.23
N ILE A 115 -2.87 4.33 4.94
CA ILE A 115 -3.42 4.42 6.30
C ILE A 115 -4.65 5.31 6.21
N THR A 116 -5.82 4.74 6.49
CA THR A 116 -7.08 5.50 6.56
C THR A 116 -7.15 6.19 7.92
N LEU A 117 -7.18 7.52 7.92
CA LEU A 117 -7.33 8.36 9.11
C LEU A 117 -8.82 8.51 9.45
N ASN A 118 -9.14 8.76 10.73
CA ASN A 118 -10.53 8.94 11.16
C ASN A 118 -11.02 10.38 10.95
N ILE A 119 -10.75 10.93 9.77
CA ILE A 119 -11.12 12.29 9.37
C ILE A 119 -11.82 12.21 8.03
N GLN A 120 -13.03 12.74 7.94
CA GLN A 120 -13.82 12.75 6.70
C GLN A 120 -13.91 14.16 6.11
N ASN A 121 -13.99 14.25 4.79
CA ASN A 121 -14.43 15.48 4.13
C ASN A 121 -15.96 15.61 4.16
N GLY A 122 -16.49 16.74 3.66
CA GLY A 122 -17.94 16.97 3.57
C GLY A 122 -18.71 15.99 2.68
N SER A 123 -18.01 15.15 1.90
CA SER A 123 -18.59 14.08 1.07
C SER A 123 -18.52 12.69 1.73
N GLY A 124 -18.04 12.61 2.98
CA GLY A 124 -17.90 11.35 3.73
C GLY A 124 -16.68 10.50 3.33
N SER A 125 -15.80 11.01 2.47
CA SER A 125 -14.55 10.30 2.13
C SER A 125 -13.52 10.49 3.24
N PHE A 126 -12.90 9.39 3.67
CA PHE A 126 -11.85 9.43 4.70
C PHE A 126 -10.52 9.88 4.13
N MET A 127 -9.81 10.71 4.87
CA MET A 127 -8.44 11.10 4.57
C MET A 127 -7.50 9.89 4.72
N LYS A 128 -6.53 9.78 3.82
CA LYS A 128 -5.62 8.66 3.65
C LYS A 128 -4.19 9.16 3.49
N VAL A 129 -3.28 8.51 4.21
CA VAL A 129 -1.84 8.62 4.01
C VAL A 129 -1.40 7.48 3.10
N PHE A 130 -0.83 7.80 1.95
CA PHE A 130 -0.24 6.80 1.04
C PHE A 130 1.26 6.73 1.26
N TYR A 131 1.78 5.50 1.30
CA TYR A 131 3.21 5.24 1.41
C TYR A 131 3.61 4.00 0.62
N ASP A 132 4.86 3.97 0.19
CA ASP A 132 5.47 2.84 -0.50
C ASP A 132 6.44 2.10 0.41
N TYR A 133 6.56 0.79 0.22
CA TYR A 133 7.56 -0.04 0.90
C TYR A 133 8.01 -1.17 -0.01
N ALA A 134 9.25 -1.09 -0.52
CA ALA A 134 9.79 -2.04 -1.48
C ALA A 134 10.32 -3.35 -0.85
N GLY A 135 10.43 -3.41 0.48
CA GLY A 135 11.04 -4.55 1.19
C GLY A 135 12.57 -4.63 1.06
N GLY A 136 13.20 -5.40 1.96
CA GLY A 136 14.65 -5.58 2.02
C GLY A 136 15.29 -5.02 3.30
N LYS A 137 16.59 -5.28 3.48
CA LYS A 137 17.33 -5.06 4.75
C LYS A 137 17.34 -3.59 5.23
N ASN A 138 17.27 -2.64 4.29
CA ASN A 138 17.31 -1.19 4.57
C ASN A 138 16.10 -0.46 3.99
N ALA A 139 15.02 -1.18 3.68
CA ALA A 139 13.83 -0.56 3.12
C ALA A 139 13.18 0.39 4.14
N LYS A 140 12.73 1.54 3.64
CA LYS A 140 12.03 2.54 4.42
C LYS A 140 10.59 2.65 3.94
N CYS A 141 9.73 3.10 4.84
CA CYS A 141 8.36 3.48 4.58
C CYS A 141 8.37 4.88 3.95
N GLU A 142 8.16 4.94 2.64
CA GLU A 142 8.28 6.18 1.87
C GLU A 142 6.92 6.86 1.79
N LEU A 143 6.74 7.96 2.51
CA LEU A 143 5.54 8.80 2.42
C LEU A 143 5.41 9.36 1.00
N VAL A 144 4.24 9.17 0.39
CA VAL A 144 3.96 9.56 -1.00
C VAL A 144 3.04 10.78 -1.04
N THR A 145 1.87 10.69 -0.41
CA THR A 145 0.87 11.76 -0.47
C THR A 145 -0.20 11.62 0.61
N LEU A 146 -0.94 12.71 0.86
CA LEU A 146 -2.15 12.76 1.67
C LEU A 146 -3.34 13.12 0.75
N SER A 147 -4.39 12.30 0.74
CA SER A 147 -5.63 12.60 -0.03
C SER A 147 -6.89 12.12 0.69
N TYR A 148 -8.06 12.46 0.17
CA TYR A 148 -9.33 11.78 0.49
C TYR A 148 -9.53 10.59 -0.47
#